data_AF-A0A523UBD3-F1
#
_entry.id   AF-A0A523UBD3-F1
#
_cell.length_a   1.000
_cell.length_b   1.000
_cell.length_c   1.000
_cell.angle_alpha   90.00
_cell.angle_beta   90.00
_cell.angle_gamma   90.00
#
_symmetry.space_group_name_H-M   'P 1'
#
loop_
_entity.id
_entity.type
_entity.pdbx_description
1 polymer ?
#
loop_
_entity_poly.entity_id
_entity_poly.type
_entity_poly.pdbx_seq_one_letter_code
_entity_poly.pdbx_strand_id
1 'polypeptide(L)'
;MRIALDAMGGEHAPHELVRGAVEASREHCGEIVLVGRESALEPELANYRLRNISIVNADEVVDFEEHPAQAVRQKQDSSIVVGMNLLKRGDVSAFVSAGNSGATMVAALHILGSIEGIERPALGFLFSTPWHSVLLLDVGANADCKPSFLLQFAQMGSVYMERVFGVERPRIGLLSNGEEEGKGNQLVRESHRLLKSSSLNFIGNVEGKDISSGVADVIVTDGFTGNVMLKTGEGLGEMLFQSLRQALAKRPYFRIAAFFLQPALRSVIKSLDYAEHGGAPLLGVEGNVIIAHGRSDAKAIKNAIFIAKQAVEQGVLEAVRRGIT
;
A
#
# COMPACT_ATOMS: atom_id res chain seq x y z
N MET A 1 -16.65 -8.76 -10.45
CA MET A 1 -15.38 -8.08 -10.12
C MET A 1 -14.25 -9.05 -10.33
N ARG A 2 -13.21 -8.63 -11.07
CA ARG A 2 -12.01 -9.43 -11.35
C ARG A 2 -10.81 -8.63 -10.85
N ILE A 3 -9.89 -9.25 -10.11
CA ILE A 3 -8.69 -8.58 -9.59
C ILE A 3 -7.47 -9.29 -10.16
N ALA A 4 -6.59 -8.56 -10.85
CA ALA A 4 -5.33 -9.09 -11.30
C ALA A 4 -4.31 -9.06 -10.16
N LEU A 5 -3.60 -10.18 -9.97
CA LEU A 5 -2.43 -10.28 -9.11
C LEU A 5 -1.23 -10.60 -10.00
N ASP A 6 -0.22 -9.73 -10.00
CA ASP A 6 1.12 -10.11 -10.47
C ASP A 6 1.63 -11.22 -9.56
N ALA A 7 1.61 -12.45 -10.07
CA ALA A 7 1.91 -13.67 -9.33
C ALA A 7 3.41 -14.01 -9.35
N MET A 8 4.23 -13.17 -9.99
CA MET A 8 5.67 -13.37 -10.14
C MET A 8 6.50 -12.36 -9.33
N GLY A 9 5.92 -11.22 -8.97
CA GLY A 9 6.59 -10.18 -8.21
C GLY A 9 6.57 -10.42 -6.70
N GLY A 10 7.73 -10.63 -6.08
CA GLY A 10 7.87 -10.83 -4.63
C GLY A 10 9.01 -11.78 -4.29
N GLU A 11 9.61 -11.63 -3.11
CA GLU A 11 10.69 -12.53 -2.63
C GLU A 11 10.19 -13.98 -2.43
N HIS A 12 8.89 -14.16 -2.17
CA HIS A 12 8.26 -15.47 -1.95
C HIS A 12 7.41 -15.93 -3.15
N ALA A 13 7.55 -15.30 -4.31
CA ALA A 13 6.81 -15.66 -5.51
C ALA A 13 7.35 -16.95 -6.16
N PRO A 14 6.50 -17.72 -6.85
CA PRO A 14 5.05 -17.56 -6.95
C PRO A 14 4.28 -18.16 -5.75
N HIS A 15 4.92 -18.98 -4.91
CA HIS A 15 4.25 -19.85 -3.93
C HIS A 15 3.32 -19.10 -2.96
N GLU A 16 3.84 -18.12 -2.21
CA GLU A 16 3.04 -17.41 -1.21
C GLU A 16 1.97 -16.51 -1.88
N LEU A 17 2.24 -16.00 -3.07
CA LEU A 17 1.29 -15.20 -3.84
C LEU A 17 0.10 -16.03 -4.33
N VAL A 18 0.37 -17.21 -4.90
CA VAL A 18 -0.67 -18.15 -5.32
C VAL A 18 -1.48 -18.61 -4.11
N ARG A 19 -0.81 -18.94 -3.00
CA ARG A 19 -1.49 -19.32 -1.76
C ARG A 19 -2.40 -18.20 -1.25
N GLY A 20 -1.92 -16.96 -1.19
CA GLY A 20 -2.71 -15.79 -0.78
C GLY A 20 -3.91 -15.53 -1.70
N ALA A 21 -3.75 -15.69 -3.01
CA ALA A 21 -4.84 -15.62 -3.98
C ALA A 21 -5.87 -16.74 -3.78
N VAL A 22 -5.44 -17.97 -3.52
CA VAL A 22 -6.35 -19.08 -3.21
C VAL A 22 -7.14 -18.81 -1.94
N GLU A 23 -6.49 -18.33 -0.87
CA GLU A 23 -7.16 -17.96 0.38
C GLU A 23 -8.18 -16.83 0.14
N ALA A 24 -7.81 -15.77 -0.60
CA ALA A 24 -8.71 -14.68 -0.98
C ALA A 24 -9.92 -15.16 -1.81
N SER A 25 -9.70 -16.07 -2.77
CA SER A 25 -10.78 -16.59 -3.64
C SER A 25 -11.87 -17.33 -2.86
N ARG A 26 -11.49 -17.98 -1.76
CA ARG A 26 -12.41 -18.74 -0.89
C ARG A 26 -13.28 -17.83 -0.02
N GLU A 27 -12.76 -16.66 0.34
CA GLU A 27 -13.42 -15.65 1.18
C GLU A 27 -14.19 -14.60 0.35
N HIS A 28 -14.58 -14.95 -0.89
CA HIS A 28 -15.49 -14.20 -1.76
C HIS A 28 -14.93 -12.92 -2.44
N CYS A 29 -13.68 -12.94 -2.93
CA CYS A 29 -13.10 -11.83 -3.70
C CYS A 29 -13.57 -11.63 -5.16
N GLY A 30 -14.61 -12.32 -5.63
CA GLY A 30 -14.85 -12.42 -7.07
C GLY A 30 -13.80 -13.32 -7.73
N GLU A 31 -13.43 -13.04 -8.97
CA GLU A 31 -12.40 -13.80 -9.70
C GLU A 31 -11.01 -13.18 -9.52
N ILE A 32 -10.01 -13.99 -9.21
CA ILE A 32 -8.61 -13.56 -9.12
C ILE A 32 -7.88 -14.03 -10.38
N VAL A 33 -7.28 -13.09 -11.10
CA VAL A 33 -6.53 -13.34 -12.32
C VAL A 33 -5.04 -13.32 -11.97
N LEU A 34 -4.41 -14.49 -11.93
CA LEU A 34 -2.97 -14.61 -11.72
C LEU A 34 -2.26 -14.28 -13.02
N VAL A 35 -1.42 -13.25 -13.00
CA VAL A 35 -0.62 -12.82 -14.15
C VAL A 35 0.82 -13.25 -13.96
N GLY A 36 1.33 -14.08 -14.85
CA GLY A 36 2.68 -14.63 -14.71
C GLY A 36 2.93 -15.82 -15.61
N ARG A 37 4.09 -16.46 -15.43
CA ARG A 37 4.50 -17.62 -16.22
C ARG A 37 3.60 -18.80 -15.92
N GLU A 38 2.79 -19.21 -16.90
CA GLU A 38 1.84 -20.31 -16.74
C GLU A 38 2.52 -21.60 -16.24
N SER A 39 3.69 -21.92 -16.81
CA SER A 39 4.51 -23.06 -16.40
C SER A 39 4.97 -23.05 -14.93
N ALA A 40 5.05 -21.89 -14.28
CA ALA A 40 5.36 -21.75 -12.86
C ALA A 40 4.10 -21.75 -11.98
N LEU A 41 2.97 -21.29 -12.51
CA LEU A 41 1.72 -21.13 -11.76
C LEU A 41 0.88 -22.41 -11.72
N GLU A 42 0.83 -23.18 -12.81
CA GLU A 42 0.05 -24.43 -12.87
C GLU A 42 0.43 -25.45 -11.78
N PRO A 43 1.72 -25.72 -11.51
CA PRO A 43 2.11 -26.67 -10.46
C PRO A 43 1.69 -26.23 -9.06
N GLU A 44 1.75 -24.93 -8.78
CA GLU A 44 1.33 -24.36 -7.49
C GLU A 44 -0.18 -24.53 -7.28
N LEU A 45 -0.96 -24.33 -8.35
CA LEU A 45 -2.42 -24.46 -8.32
C LEU A 45 -2.91 -25.90 -8.23
N ALA A 46 -2.12 -26.88 -8.70
CA ALA A 46 -2.50 -28.29 -8.72
C ALA A 46 -2.88 -28.85 -7.33
N ASN A 47 -2.34 -28.26 -6.26
CA ASN A 47 -2.60 -28.67 -4.88
C ASN A 47 -3.91 -28.10 -4.30
N TYR A 48 -4.63 -27.28 -5.07
CA TYR A 48 -5.80 -26.57 -4.59
C TYR A 48 -7.05 -26.91 -5.39
N ARG A 49 -8.19 -27.03 -4.69
CA ARG A 49 -9.48 -26.97 -5.35
C ARG A 49 -9.76 -25.53 -5.78
N LEU A 50 -9.57 -25.27 -7.07
CA LEU A 50 -9.71 -23.94 -7.64
C LEU A 50 -11.18 -23.50 -7.68
N ARG A 51 -11.40 -22.24 -7.32
CA ARG A 51 -12.69 -21.56 -7.46
C ARG A 51 -12.42 -20.10 -7.79
N ASN A 52 -12.96 -19.60 -8.90
CA ASN A 52 -12.79 -18.21 -9.32
C ASN A 52 -11.32 -17.76 -9.44
N ILE A 53 -10.46 -18.62 -9.98
CA ILE A 53 -9.07 -18.28 -10.30
C ILE A 53 -8.81 -18.61 -11.76
N SER A 54 -8.16 -17.70 -12.47
CA SER A 54 -7.68 -17.90 -13.84
C SER A 54 -6.22 -17.47 -13.96
N ILE A 55 -5.50 -18.01 -14.93
CA ILE A 55 -4.15 -17.55 -15.29
C ILE A 55 -4.22 -16.70 -16.56
N VAL A 56 -3.45 -15.62 -16.60
CA VAL A 56 -3.05 -14.92 -17.83
C VAL A 56 -1.54 -15.04 -17.94
N ASN A 57 -1.07 -15.65 -19.02
CA ASN A 57 0.36 -15.85 -19.22
C ASN A 57 1.09 -14.52 -19.40
N ALA A 58 2.28 -14.43 -18.80
CA ALA A 58 3.27 -13.38 -18.99
C ALA A 58 4.65 -14.02 -18.80
N ASP A 59 5.47 -14.06 -19.85
CA ASP A 59 6.73 -14.82 -19.86
C ASP A 59 7.87 -14.07 -19.16
N GLU A 60 7.77 -12.73 -19.07
CA GLU A 60 8.78 -11.88 -18.47
C GLU A 60 8.43 -11.51 -17.02
N VAL A 61 9.47 -11.19 -16.24
CA VAL A 61 9.35 -10.70 -14.86
C VAL A 61 10.33 -9.54 -14.69
N VAL A 62 9.91 -8.50 -13.99
CA VAL A 62 10.80 -7.39 -13.60
C VAL A 62 11.43 -7.73 -12.26
N ASP A 63 12.75 -7.85 -12.24
CA ASP A 63 13.53 -8.13 -11.04
C ASP A 63 13.62 -6.89 -10.11
N PHE A 64 13.92 -7.12 -8.84
CA PHE A 64 14.08 -6.05 -7.84
C PHE A 64 15.30 -5.17 -8.11
N GLU A 65 16.36 -5.72 -8.71
CA GLU A 65 17.59 -4.96 -9.00
C GLU A 65 17.52 -4.15 -10.30
N GLU A 66 16.51 -4.39 -11.13
CA GLU A 66 16.37 -3.70 -12.41
C GLU A 66 15.93 -2.24 -12.24
N HIS A 67 16.46 -1.38 -13.11
CA HIS A 67 16.03 0.02 -13.16
C HIS A 67 14.56 0.10 -13.62
N PRO A 68 13.63 0.63 -12.79
CA PRO A 68 12.18 0.55 -13.02
C PRO A 68 11.72 0.96 -14.43
N ALA A 69 12.12 2.15 -14.87
CA ALA A 69 11.65 2.70 -16.15
C ALA A 69 12.23 1.97 -17.36
N GLN A 70 13.42 1.38 -17.22
CA GLN A 70 14.02 0.61 -18.30
C GLN A 70 13.34 -0.74 -18.42
N ALA A 71 13.13 -1.42 -17.29
CA ALA A 71 12.47 -2.72 -17.24
C ALA A 71 11.05 -2.66 -17.82
N VAL A 72 10.23 -1.70 -17.38
CA VAL A 72 8.87 -1.51 -17.92
C VAL A 72 8.86 -1.22 -19.42
N ARG A 73 9.86 -0.49 -19.92
CA ARG A 73 9.96 -0.18 -21.36
C ARG A 73 10.40 -1.40 -22.18
N GLN A 74 11.31 -2.22 -21.66
CA GLN A 74 11.89 -3.35 -22.39
C GLN A 74 11.04 -4.61 -22.29
N LYS A 75 10.45 -4.88 -21.12
CA LYS A 75 9.71 -6.11 -20.80
C LYS A 75 8.21 -5.91 -20.93
N GLN A 76 7.76 -5.75 -22.17
CA GLN A 76 6.34 -5.53 -22.47
C GLN A 76 5.46 -6.74 -22.12
N ASP A 77 6.05 -7.94 -22.03
CA ASP A 77 5.36 -9.17 -21.60
C ASP A 77 5.64 -9.50 -20.12
N SER A 78 6.04 -8.50 -19.32
CA SER A 78 6.19 -8.70 -17.88
C SER A 78 4.85 -8.80 -17.17
N SER A 79 4.77 -9.62 -16.11
CA SER A 79 3.56 -9.77 -15.30
C SER A 79 2.96 -8.43 -14.83
N ILE A 80 3.81 -7.45 -14.48
CA ILE A 80 3.40 -6.09 -14.15
C ILE A 80 2.76 -5.38 -15.35
N VAL A 81 3.42 -5.36 -16.51
CA VAL A 81 2.91 -4.65 -17.70
C VAL A 81 1.64 -5.31 -18.24
N VAL A 82 1.60 -6.65 -18.30
CA VAL A 82 0.41 -7.41 -18.72
C VAL A 82 -0.77 -7.13 -17.77
N GLY A 83 -0.52 -7.16 -16.45
CA GLY A 83 -1.53 -6.86 -15.43
C GLY A 83 -2.09 -5.44 -15.53
N MET A 84 -1.22 -4.44 -15.73
CA MET A 84 -1.65 -3.04 -15.93
C MET A 84 -2.45 -2.86 -17.21
N ASN A 85 -2.08 -3.55 -18.30
CA ASN A 85 -2.84 -3.51 -19.55
C ASN A 85 -4.22 -4.15 -19.43
N LEU A 86 -4.36 -5.24 -18.67
CA LEU A 86 -5.67 -5.81 -18.33
C LEU A 86 -6.54 -4.78 -17.61
N LEU A 87 -5.96 -4.04 -16.66
CA LEU A 87 -6.67 -2.99 -15.92
C LEU A 87 -7.07 -1.84 -16.86
N LYS A 88 -6.17 -1.38 -17.73
CA LYS A 88 -6.45 -0.30 -18.71
C LYS A 88 -7.60 -0.63 -19.65
N ARG A 89 -7.70 -1.89 -20.10
CA ARG A 89 -8.78 -2.35 -20.98
C ARG A 89 -10.10 -2.62 -20.25
N GLY A 90 -10.10 -2.61 -18.92
CA GLY A 90 -11.26 -2.95 -18.11
C GLY A 90 -11.51 -4.45 -17.97
N ASP A 91 -10.54 -5.29 -18.36
CA ASP A 91 -10.62 -6.76 -18.22
C ASP A 91 -10.59 -7.18 -16.74
N VAL A 92 -9.98 -6.34 -15.90
CA VAL A 92 -9.96 -6.42 -14.44
C VAL A 92 -10.28 -5.06 -13.81
N SER A 93 -10.75 -5.07 -12.57
CA SER A 93 -11.19 -3.87 -11.83
C SER A 93 -10.10 -3.26 -10.94
N ALA A 94 -9.09 -4.07 -10.60
CA ALA A 94 -7.93 -3.64 -9.84
C ALA A 94 -6.72 -4.52 -10.15
N PHE A 95 -5.53 -4.00 -9.84
CA PHE A 95 -4.25 -4.70 -9.97
C PHE A 95 -3.47 -4.67 -8.65
N VAL A 96 -2.90 -5.80 -8.28
CA VAL A 96 -2.07 -5.98 -7.08
C VAL A 96 -0.70 -6.53 -7.49
N SER A 97 0.37 -5.97 -6.95
CA SER A 97 1.73 -6.50 -7.14
C SER A 97 2.55 -6.35 -5.86
N ALA A 98 3.31 -7.40 -5.52
CA ALA A 98 4.39 -7.36 -4.52
C ALA A 98 5.77 -7.31 -5.19
N GLY A 99 5.83 -7.04 -6.50
CA GLY A 99 7.07 -6.91 -7.26
C GLY A 99 7.77 -5.58 -7.02
N ASN A 100 8.67 -5.24 -7.94
CA ASN A 100 9.41 -3.98 -7.90
C ASN A 100 8.44 -2.78 -7.85
N SER A 101 8.33 -2.13 -6.68
CA SER A 101 7.38 -1.03 -6.45
C SER A 101 7.58 0.12 -7.43
N GLY A 102 8.84 0.43 -7.77
CA GLY A 102 9.17 1.43 -8.78
C GLY A 102 8.63 1.05 -10.15
N ALA A 103 8.81 -0.21 -10.57
CA ALA A 103 8.32 -0.68 -11.87
C ALA A 103 6.79 -0.66 -11.91
N THR A 104 6.12 -1.05 -10.83
CA THR A 104 4.66 -0.97 -10.70
C THR A 104 4.16 0.47 -10.80
N MET A 105 4.81 1.43 -10.14
CA MET A 105 4.46 2.86 -10.24
C MET A 105 4.70 3.41 -11.64
N VAL A 106 5.83 3.09 -12.27
CA VAL A 106 6.12 3.53 -13.64
C VAL A 106 5.13 2.94 -14.63
N ALA A 107 4.80 1.65 -14.52
CA ALA A 107 3.82 0.99 -15.37
C ALA A 107 2.42 1.61 -15.19
N ALA A 108 1.99 1.87 -13.95
CA ALA A 108 0.73 2.54 -13.68
C ALA A 108 0.66 3.92 -14.36
N LEU A 109 1.70 4.75 -14.18
CA LEU A 109 1.74 6.08 -14.79
C LEU A 109 1.79 6.03 -16.32
N HIS A 110 2.58 5.11 -16.89
CA HIS A 110 2.77 5.05 -18.33
C HIS A 110 1.56 4.45 -19.07
N ILE A 111 0.91 3.45 -18.49
CA ILE A 111 -0.17 2.68 -19.13
C ILE A 111 -1.54 3.24 -18.75
N LEU A 112 -1.77 3.54 -17.47
CA LEU A 112 -3.06 4.06 -17.00
C LEU A 112 -3.14 5.57 -17.22
N GLY A 113 -2.08 6.29 -16.85
CA GLY A 113 -2.05 7.75 -16.77
C GLY A 113 -2.51 8.26 -15.41
N SER A 114 -2.23 9.53 -15.12
CA SER A 114 -2.80 10.23 -13.97
C SER A 114 -4.25 10.61 -14.22
N ILE A 115 -5.05 10.68 -13.15
CA ILE A 115 -6.38 11.28 -13.22
C ILE A 115 -6.27 12.73 -13.65
N GLU A 116 -7.19 13.20 -14.50
CA GLU A 116 -7.21 14.60 -14.95
C GLU A 116 -7.22 15.57 -13.75
N GLY A 117 -6.36 16.59 -13.80
CA GLY A 117 -6.15 17.54 -12.72
C GLY A 117 -5.12 17.12 -11.67
N ILE A 118 -4.79 15.83 -11.55
CA ILE A 118 -3.77 15.34 -10.61
C ILE A 118 -2.38 15.42 -11.26
N GLU A 119 -1.49 16.19 -10.64
CA GLU A 119 -0.13 16.41 -11.16
C GLU A 119 0.76 15.17 -10.95
N ARG A 120 0.63 14.54 -9.78
CA ARG A 120 1.41 13.34 -9.38
C ARG A 120 0.54 12.38 -8.57
N PRO A 121 0.65 11.07 -8.80
CA PRO A 121 0.05 10.09 -7.89
C PRO A 121 0.80 10.07 -6.55
N ALA A 122 0.21 9.50 -5.51
CA ALA A 122 0.85 9.29 -4.23
C ALA A 122 0.71 7.84 -3.77
N LEU A 123 1.77 7.28 -3.21
CA LEU A 123 1.72 5.96 -2.59
C LEU A 123 1.26 6.12 -1.14
N GLY A 124 0.13 5.52 -0.81
CA GLY A 124 -0.45 5.56 0.52
C GLY A 124 0.05 4.45 1.41
N PHE A 125 0.29 4.74 2.67
CA PHE A 125 0.53 3.74 3.69
C PHE A 125 -0.53 3.85 4.78
N LEU A 126 -1.24 2.75 5.03
CA LEU A 126 -2.26 2.70 6.06
C LEU A 126 -1.66 2.16 7.36
N PHE A 127 -1.54 3.03 8.35
CA PHE A 127 -1.18 2.67 9.71
C PHE A 127 -2.46 2.46 10.54
N SER A 128 -2.84 1.22 10.81
CA SER A 128 -4.01 0.91 11.64
C SER A 128 -3.62 0.30 12.98
N THR A 129 -4.18 0.85 14.04
CA THR A 129 -4.24 0.23 15.36
C THR A 129 -5.65 -0.32 15.58
N PRO A 130 -5.91 -1.11 16.64
CA PRO A 130 -7.27 -1.53 16.99
C PRO A 130 -8.25 -0.36 17.24
N TRP A 131 -7.73 0.87 17.39
CA TRP A 131 -8.50 2.03 17.83
C TRP A 131 -8.65 3.11 16.75
N HIS A 132 -7.68 3.26 15.86
CA HIS A 132 -7.69 4.27 14.80
C HIS A 132 -6.90 3.80 13.57
N SER A 133 -7.19 4.39 12.41
CA SER A 133 -6.44 4.19 11.17
C SER A 133 -5.98 5.54 10.63
N VAL A 134 -4.71 5.63 10.25
CA VAL A 134 -4.09 6.83 9.71
C VAL A 134 -3.52 6.52 8.34
N LEU A 135 -3.91 7.29 7.33
CA LEU A 135 -3.36 7.20 5.98
C LEU A 135 -2.21 8.19 5.82
N LEU A 136 -1.00 7.70 5.62
CA LEU A 136 0.18 8.51 5.30
C LEU A 136 0.37 8.60 3.78
N LEU A 137 0.51 9.82 3.24
CA LEU A 137 0.70 10.09 1.80
C LEU A 137 1.71 11.23 1.61
N ASP A 138 2.84 11.09 0.94
CA ASP A 138 3.33 9.99 0.12
C ASP A 138 4.43 9.22 0.85
N VAL A 139 4.55 7.91 0.61
CA VAL A 139 5.61 7.06 1.18
C VAL A 139 6.64 6.56 0.16
N GLY A 140 6.68 7.12 -1.04
CA GLY A 140 7.80 6.87 -1.95
C GLY A 140 7.51 6.98 -3.44
N ALA A 141 6.34 7.48 -3.86
CA ALA A 141 6.08 7.70 -5.28
C ALA A 141 6.85 8.91 -5.83
N ASN A 142 7.04 9.95 -5.02
CA ASN A 142 7.68 11.20 -5.42
C ASN A 142 8.73 11.61 -4.38
N ALA A 143 10.00 11.46 -4.72
CA ALA A 143 11.08 11.93 -3.84
C ALA A 143 11.05 13.46 -3.67
N ASP A 144 10.82 14.19 -4.76
CA ASP A 144 10.72 15.65 -4.77
C ASP A 144 9.29 16.10 -5.03
N CYS A 145 8.74 16.88 -4.10
CA CYS A 145 7.37 17.39 -4.18
C CYS A 145 7.30 18.91 -4.29
N LYS A 146 6.22 19.40 -4.93
CA LYS A 146 5.77 20.79 -4.86
C LYS A 146 4.66 20.94 -3.82
N PRO A 147 4.41 22.15 -3.29
CA PRO A 147 3.30 22.38 -2.37
C PRO A 147 1.92 21.99 -2.91
N SER A 148 1.70 22.18 -4.22
CA SER A 148 0.45 21.77 -4.88
C SER A 148 0.23 20.25 -4.82
N PHE A 149 1.30 19.45 -4.85
CA PHE A 149 1.18 18.00 -4.76
C PHE A 149 0.68 17.60 -3.38
N LEU A 150 1.21 18.18 -2.30
CA LEU A 150 0.79 17.87 -0.93
C LEU A 150 -0.69 18.25 -0.69
N LEU A 151 -1.17 19.33 -1.30
CA LEU A 151 -2.59 19.66 -1.30
C LEU A 151 -3.42 18.57 -2.01
N GLN A 152 -3.00 18.11 -3.19
CA GLN A 152 -3.68 17.03 -3.91
C GLN A 152 -3.63 15.71 -3.15
N PHE A 153 -2.52 15.40 -2.47
CA PHE A 153 -2.40 14.22 -1.63
C PHE A 153 -3.39 14.27 -0.48
N ALA A 154 -3.58 15.44 0.13
CA ALA A 154 -4.55 15.64 1.19
C ALA A 154 -6.00 15.48 0.69
N GLN A 155 -6.31 15.99 -0.50
CA GLN A 155 -7.63 15.82 -1.14
C GLN A 155 -7.91 14.33 -1.42
N MET A 156 -6.97 13.64 -2.07
CA MET A 156 -7.07 12.21 -2.37
C MET A 156 -7.21 11.37 -1.09
N GLY A 157 -6.39 11.65 -0.08
CA GLY A 157 -6.42 10.94 1.19
C GLY A 157 -7.73 11.19 1.96
N SER A 158 -8.26 12.41 1.93
CA SER A 158 -9.56 12.75 2.52
C SER A 158 -10.66 11.93 1.87
N VAL A 159 -10.71 11.88 0.54
CA VAL A 159 -11.70 11.09 -0.19
C VAL A 159 -11.56 9.60 0.12
N TYR A 160 -10.32 9.09 0.18
CA TYR A 160 -10.07 7.68 0.50
C TYR A 160 -10.58 7.32 1.90
N MET A 161 -10.23 8.10 2.93
CA MET A 161 -10.67 7.84 4.30
C MET A 161 -12.18 7.97 4.47
N GLU A 162 -12.82 8.91 3.78
CA GLU A 162 -14.27 9.03 3.78
C GLU A 162 -14.95 7.80 3.15
N ARG A 163 -14.47 7.36 1.97
CA ARG A 163 -15.09 6.27 1.21
C ARG A 163 -14.81 4.89 1.78
N VAL A 164 -13.57 4.64 2.18
CA VAL A 164 -13.09 3.32 2.59
C VAL A 164 -13.32 3.07 4.06
N PHE A 165 -13.12 4.10 4.91
CA PHE A 165 -13.22 3.99 6.36
C PHE A 165 -14.47 4.66 6.94
N GLY A 166 -15.28 5.34 6.13
CA GLY A 166 -16.48 6.02 6.60
C GLY A 166 -16.20 7.20 7.53
N VAL A 167 -14.97 7.74 7.49
CA VAL A 167 -14.59 8.88 8.35
C VAL A 167 -15.18 10.15 7.74
N GLU A 168 -16.24 10.67 8.34
CA GLU A 168 -16.83 11.95 7.93
C GLU A 168 -15.85 13.10 8.19
N ARG A 169 -15.57 13.92 7.17
CA ARG A 169 -14.61 15.05 7.23
C ARG A 169 -13.25 14.70 7.87
N PRO A 170 -12.45 13.80 7.26
CA PRO A 170 -11.17 13.34 7.80
C PRO A 170 -10.23 14.48 8.19
N ARG A 171 -9.65 14.39 9.38
CA ARG A 171 -8.64 15.34 9.88
C ARG A 171 -7.36 15.18 9.09
N ILE A 172 -6.88 16.27 8.50
CA ILE A 172 -5.67 16.30 7.68
C ILE A 172 -4.54 16.96 8.46
N GLY A 173 -3.46 16.22 8.70
CA GLY A 173 -2.20 16.73 9.25
C GLY A 173 -1.13 16.89 8.18
N LEU A 174 -0.27 17.90 8.32
CA LEU A 174 0.94 18.06 7.50
C LEU A 174 2.16 17.65 8.33
N LEU A 175 2.90 16.62 7.88
CA LEU A 175 4.07 16.15 8.60
C LEU A 175 5.17 17.23 8.63
N SER A 176 5.65 17.53 9.83
CA SER A 176 6.63 18.59 10.08
C SER A 176 7.59 18.20 11.21
N ASN A 177 8.60 19.05 11.43
CA ASN A 177 9.53 18.96 12.56
C ASN A 177 9.10 19.81 13.77
N GLY A 178 7.80 20.12 13.86
CA GLY A 178 7.17 20.85 14.95
C GLY A 178 5.74 21.25 14.60
N GLU A 179 4.92 21.41 15.64
CA GLU A 179 3.47 21.67 15.53
C GLU A 179 3.15 23.14 15.15
N GLU A 180 4.09 24.08 15.37
CA GLU A 180 3.83 25.49 15.07
C GLU A 180 3.78 25.78 13.56
N GLU A 181 2.90 26.70 13.12
CA GLU A 181 2.67 27.00 11.69
C GLU A 181 3.95 27.39 10.93
N GLY A 182 4.92 28.02 11.61
CA GLY A 182 6.18 28.46 11.03
C GLY A 182 7.27 27.38 10.90
N LYS A 183 7.04 26.17 11.42
CA LYS A 183 8.00 25.06 11.36
C LYS A 183 7.99 24.36 10.00
N GLY A 184 9.01 23.55 9.79
CA GLY A 184 9.25 22.84 8.54
C GLY A 184 10.18 23.57 7.59
N ASN A 185 10.54 22.87 6.52
CA ASN A 185 11.32 23.42 5.42
C ASN A 185 10.46 24.35 4.53
N GLN A 186 10.98 24.78 3.38
CA GLN A 186 10.21 25.61 2.46
C GLN A 186 8.94 24.91 1.96
N LEU A 187 9.04 23.64 1.56
CA LEU A 187 7.92 22.83 1.08
C LEU A 187 6.78 22.79 2.12
N VAL A 188 7.08 22.46 3.37
CA VAL A 188 6.09 22.36 4.45
C VAL A 188 5.43 23.73 4.70
N ARG A 189 6.20 24.81 4.82
CA ARG A 189 5.64 26.14 5.11
C ARG A 189 4.74 26.65 3.98
N GLU A 190 5.09 26.38 2.72
CA GLU A 190 4.26 26.75 1.57
C GLU A 190 3.00 25.87 1.48
N SER A 191 3.14 24.55 1.71
CA SER A 191 2.02 23.60 1.71
C SER A 191 1.02 23.91 2.83
N HIS A 192 1.51 24.30 4.01
CA HIS A 192 0.66 24.71 5.13
C HIS A 192 -0.27 25.86 4.73
N ARG A 193 0.23 26.88 4.02
CA ARG A 193 -0.59 28.00 3.54
C ARG A 193 -1.69 27.53 2.59
N LEU A 194 -1.34 26.65 1.64
CA LEU A 194 -2.31 26.10 0.69
C LEU A 194 -3.38 25.27 1.40
N LEU A 195 -2.98 24.35 2.28
CA LEU A 195 -3.90 23.50 3.04
C LEU A 195 -4.83 24.31 3.94
N LYS A 196 -4.31 25.33 4.62
CA LYS A 196 -5.09 26.25 5.46
C LYS A 196 -6.12 27.07 4.66
N SER A 197 -5.83 27.35 3.39
CA SER A 197 -6.75 28.05 2.48
C SER A 197 -7.76 27.12 1.78
N SER A 198 -7.62 25.81 1.93
CA SER A 198 -8.49 24.81 1.29
C SER A 198 -9.79 24.60 2.08
N SER A 199 -10.73 23.85 1.49
CA SER A 199 -11.96 23.41 2.16
C SER A 199 -11.79 22.17 3.04
N LEU A 200 -10.58 21.60 3.09
CA LEU A 200 -10.29 20.38 3.86
C LEU A 200 -10.33 20.65 5.37
N ASN A 201 -10.56 19.58 6.15
CA ASN A 201 -10.44 19.64 7.61
C ASN A 201 -8.96 19.59 8.04
N PHE A 202 -8.21 20.64 7.69
CA PHE A 202 -6.80 20.77 8.01
C PHE A 202 -6.60 21.17 9.47
N ILE A 203 -5.94 20.31 10.24
CA ILE A 203 -5.71 20.50 11.68
C ILE A 203 -4.33 21.11 12.00
N GLY A 204 -3.52 21.38 10.97
CA GLY A 204 -2.20 21.98 11.12
C GLY A 204 -1.05 20.98 10.94
N ASN A 205 0.11 21.36 11.47
CA ASN A 205 1.30 20.53 11.43
C ASN A 205 1.22 19.42 12.48
N VAL A 206 1.75 18.24 12.14
CA VAL A 206 1.86 17.09 13.04
C VAL A 206 3.30 16.56 13.04
N GLU A 207 3.75 15.97 14.14
CA GLU A 207 5.08 15.38 14.25
C GLU A 207 5.04 13.86 14.02
N GLY A 208 6.20 13.25 13.76
CA GLY A 208 6.27 11.81 13.52
C GLY A 208 5.75 10.94 14.68
N LYS A 209 5.81 11.45 15.92
CA LYS A 209 5.25 10.77 17.11
C LYS A 209 3.73 10.62 17.02
N ASP A 210 3.06 11.54 16.32
CA ASP A 210 1.61 11.66 16.30
C ASP A 210 0.91 10.71 15.32
N ILE A 211 1.69 10.10 14.42
CA ILE A 211 1.20 9.05 13.50
C ILE A 211 0.62 7.88 14.31
N SER A 212 1.30 7.50 15.39
CA SER A 212 0.89 6.36 16.21
C SER A 212 -0.21 6.67 17.23
N SER A 213 -0.48 7.94 17.51
CA SER A 213 -1.51 8.37 18.47
C SER A 213 -2.84 8.74 17.81
N GLY A 214 -2.91 8.77 16.47
CA GLY A 214 -4.17 8.97 15.74
C GLY A 214 -4.72 10.39 15.80
N VAL A 215 -3.85 11.41 15.90
CA VAL A 215 -4.27 12.82 15.93
C VAL A 215 -4.91 13.28 14.62
N ALA A 216 -4.56 12.64 13.51
CA ALA A 216 -5.06 12.89 12.17
C ALA A 216 -5.50 11.56 11.53
N ASP A 217 -6.42 11.65 10.59
CA ASP A 217 -6.90 10.49 9.82
C ASP A 217 -6.11 10.36 8.51
N VAL A 218 -5.61 11.49 7.99
CA VAL A 218 -4.68 11.57 6.86
C VAL A 218 -3.50 12.45 7.26
N ILE A 219 -2.28 11.98 6.99
CA ILE A 219 -1.06 12.75 7.17
C ILE A 219 -0.37 12.88 5.83
N VAL A 220 -0.06 14.12 5.43
CA VAL A 220 0.63 14.37 4.16
C VAL A 220 2.09 14.76 4.31
N THR A 221 2.94 14.27 3.41
CA THR A 221 4.39 14.51 3.36
C THR A 221 4.93 14.26 1.95
N ASP A 222 6.18 14.66 1.68
CA ASP A 222 6.89 14.25 0.46
C ASP A 222 7.34 12.78 0.57
N GLY A 223 7.47 12.12 -0.58
CA GLY A 223 7.77 10.69 -0.62
C GLY A 223 9.16 10.34 -0.11
N PHE A 224 10.13 11.27 -0.12
CA PHE A 224 11.42 11.03 0.52
C PHE A 224 11.26 10.93 2.04
N THR A 225 10.66 11.94 2.67
CA THR A 225 10.40 11.97 4.11
C THR A 225 9.52 10.80 4.54
N GLY A 226 8.42 10.54 3.83
CA GLY A 226 7.50 9.44 4.15
C GLY A 226 8.15 8.07 4.05
N ASN A 227 8.98 7.81 3.02
CA ASN A 227 9.70 6.54 2.86
C ASN A 227 10.74 6.33 3.97
N VAL A 228 11.48 7.39 4.35
CA VAL A 228 12.41 7.33 5.48
C VAL A 228 11.66 7.01 6.77
N MET A 229 10.51 7.64 7.01
CA MET A 229 9.67 7.37 8.19
C MET A 229 9.17 5.93 8.21
N LEU A 230 8.65 5.43 7.08
CA LEU A 230 8.15 4.06 6.95
C LEU A 230 9.25 3.03 7.25
N LYS A 231 10.40 3.13 6.58
CA LYS A 231 11.54 2.21 6.78
C LYS A 231 12.14 2.29 8.18
N THR A 232 12.11 3.47 8.80
CA THR A 232 12.52 3.63 10.20
C THR A 232 11.54 2.89 11.12
N GLY A 233 10.23 3.03 10.89
CA GLY A 233 9.20 2.32 11.65
C GLY A 233 9.29 0.79 11.51
N GLU A 234 9.56 0.29 10.30
CA GLU A 234 9.80 -1.12 10.03
C GLU A 234 11.04 -1.64 10.79
N GLY A 235 12.18 -0.96 10.65
CA GLY A 235 13.43 -1.36 11.31
C GLY A 235 13.34 -1.32 12.84
N LEU A 236 12.66 -0.33 13.41
CA LEU A 236 12.41 -0.27 14.86
C LEU A 236 11.49 -1.41 15.33
N GLY A 237 10.45 -1.75 14.56
CA GLY A 237 9.57 -2.87 14.85
C GLY A 237 10.32 -4.21 14.87
N GLU A 238 11.13 -4.47 13.84
CA GLU A 238 11.99 -5.66 13.77
C GLU A 238 12.97 -5.73 14.95
N MET A 239 13.64 -4.63 15.27
CA MET A 239 14.59 -4.55 16.38
C MET A 239 13.92 -4.86 17.73
N LEU A 240 12.75 -4.28 18.00
CA LEU A 240 11.98 -4.53 19.23
C LEU A 240 11.57 -6.00 19.34
N PHE A 241 11.10 -6.57 18.24
CA PHE A 241 10.67 -7.96 18.21
C PHE A 241 11.83 -8.95 18.40
N GLN A 242 12.98 -8.70 17.77
CA GLN A 242 14.20 -9.48 17.98
C GLN A 242 14.70 -9.36 19.42
N SER A 243 14.70 -8.15 19.98
CA SER A 243 15.11 -7.91 21.37
C SER A 243 14.22 -8.66 22.37
N LEU A 244 12.91 -8.66 22.15
CA LEU A 244 11.96 -9.41 22.95
C LEU A 244 12.21 -10.92 22.87
N ARG A 245 12.39 -11.47 21.66
CA ARG A 245 12.72 -12.90 21.46
C ARG A 245 14.00 -13.29 22.20
N GLN A 246 15.04 -12.47 22.11
CA GLN A 246 16.31 -12.71 22.81
C GLN A 246 16.14 -12.67 24.33
N ALA A 247 15.39 -11.71 24.86
CA ALA A 247 15.12 -11.61 26.29
C ALA A 247 14.38 -12.85 26.83
N LEU A 248 13.35 -13.33 26.12
CA LEU A 248 12.60 -14.53 26.48
C LEU A 248 13.43 -15.81 26.36
N ALA A 249 14.40 -15.86 25.45
CA ALA A 249 15.27 -17.03 25.25
C ALA A 249 16.37 -17.19 26.33
N LYS A 250 16.75 -16.11 27.02
CA LYS A 250 17.90 -16.06 27.95
C LYS A 250 17.77 -16.95 29.18
N ARG A 251 16.56 -17.21 29.68
CA ARG A 251 16.36 -18.04 30.89
C ARG A 251 15.24 -19.05 30.69
N PRO A 252 15.38 -20.30 31.17
CA PRO A 252 14.39 -21.35 30.98
C PRO A 252 13.03 -21.01 31.62
N TYR A 253 13.01 -20.27 32.75
CA TYR A 253 11.74 -19.84 33.37
C TYR A 253 10.99 -18.77 32.54
N PHE A 254 11.70 -17.93 31.76
CA PHE A 254 11.05 -17.01 30.84
C PHE A 254 10.38 -17.73 29.66
N ARG A 255 10.82 -18.95 29.31
CA ARG A 255 10.14 -19.76 28.29
C ARG A 255 8.79 -20.26 28.79
N ILE A 256 8.70 -20.62 30.06
CA ILE A 256 7.44 -21.01 30.70
C ILE A 256 6.50 -19.80 30.79
N ALA A 257 7.01 -18.64 31.23
CA ALA A 257 6.23 -17.40 31.24
C ALA A 257 5.78 -16.99 29.82
N ALA A 258 6.66 -17.12 28.83
CA ALA A 258 6.35 -16.83 27.43
C ALA A 258 5.24 -17.73 26.89
N PHE A 259 5.16 -18.99 27.31
CA PHE A 259 4.07 -19.89 26.92
C PHE A 259 2.71 -19.37 27.38
N PHE A 260 2.60 -18.92 28.64
CA PHE A 260 1.36 -18.33 29.15
C PHE A 260 1.05 -16.96 28.54
N LEU A 261 2.08 -16.15 28.26
CA LEU A 261 1.92 -14.83 27.63
C LEU A 261 1.76 -14.91 26.11
N GLN A 262 1.96 -16.08 25.50
CA GLN A 262 1.98 -16.26 24.05
C GLN A 262 0.73 -15.71 23.35
N PRO A 263 -0.51 -15.87 23.87
CA PRO A 263 -1.69 -15.30 23.23
C PRO A 263 -1.66 -13.76 23.23
N ALA A 264 -1.29 -13.15 24.35
CA ALA A 264 -1.20 -11.70 24.49
C ALA A 264 -0.07 -11.13 23.62
N LEU A 265 1.10 -11.75 23.65
CA LEU A 265 2.24 -11.38 22.80
C LEU A 265 1.88 -11.49 21.31
N ARG A 266 1.21 -12.57 20.91
CA ARG A 266 0.72 -12.72 19.53
C ARG A 266 -0.27 -11.62 19.15
N SER A 267 -1.17 -11.23 20.06
CA SER A 267 -2.10 -10.13 19.80
C SER A 267 -1.37 -8.80 19.60
N VAL A 268 -0.35 -8.51 20.41
CA VAL A 268 0.45 -7.28 20.29
C VAL A 268 1.27 -7.30 18.99
N ILE A 269 1.95 -8.42 18.69
CA ILE A 269 2.70 -8.58 17.44
C ILE A 269 1.75 -8.38 16.26
N LYS A 270 0.57 -9.01 16.29
CA LYS A 270 -0.44 -8.86 15.23
C LYS A 270 -0.88 -7.41 15.06
N SER A 271 -1.06 -6.65 16.14
CA SER A 271 -1.42 -5.22 16.03
C SER A 271 -0.29 -4.32 15.51
N LEU A 272 0.95 -4.80 15.51
CA LEU A 272 2.13 -4.09 15.02
C LEU A 272 2.64 -4.65 13.68
N ASP A 273 2.02 -5.72 13.19
CA ASP A 273 2.46 -6.41 11.99
C ASP A 273 1.92 -5.70 10.75
N TYR A 274 2.83 -5.04 10.04
CA TYR A 274 2.57 -4.39 8.76
C TYR A 274 1.98 -5.35 7.73
N ALA A 275 2.27 -6.66 7.80
CA ALA A 275 1.69 -7.68 6.92
C ALA A 275 0.16 -7.80 7.08
N GLU A 276 -0.42 -7.44 8.23
CA GLU A 276 -1.88 -7.38 8.39
C GLU A 276 -2.52 -6.32 7.49
N HIS A 277 -1.75 -5.31 7.06
CA HIS A 277 -2.27 -4.18 6.28
C HIS A 277 -2.19 -4.44 4.77
N GLY A 278 -1.63 -5.57 4.33
CA GLY A 278 -1.71 -6.10 2.96
C GLY A 278 -0.88 -5.35 1.91
N GLY A 279 -1.17 -4.07 1.66
CA GLY A 279 -0.49 -3.27 0.65
C GLY A 279 -0.90 -1.80 0.61
N ALA A 280 -0.10 -1.01 -0.10
CA ALA A 280 -0.20 0.43 -0.25
C ALA A 280 -1.03 0.82 -1.48
N PRO A 281 -2.16 1.58 -1.34
CA PRO A 281 -2.88 2.08 -2.51
C PRO A 281 -2.07 3.16 -3.23
N LEU A 282 -1.93 3.04 -4.55
CA LEU A 282 -1.39 4.10 -5.39
C LEU A 282 -2.54 5.01 -5.85
N LEU A 283 -2.70 6.15 -5.19
CA LEU A 283 -3.78 7.09 -5.46
C LEU A 283 -3.38 8.07 -6.58
N GLY A 284 -4.35 8.44 -7.40
CA GLY A 284 -4.19 9.49 -8.43
C GLY A 284 -3.84 8.99 -9.83
N VAL A 285 -3.83 7.67 -10.04
CA VAL A 285 -3.77 7.06 -11.39
C VAL A 285 -5.16 6.63 -11.86
N GLU A 286 -5.34 6.50 -13.17
CA GLU A 286 -6.58 6.07 -13.83
C GLU A 286 -6.84 4.54 -13.67
N GLY A 287 -6.81 4.05 -12.43
CA GLY A 287 -7.08 2.66 -12.07
C GLY A 287 -6.85 2.37 -10.58
N ASN A 288 -7.40 1.26 -10.07
CA ASN A 288 -7.17 0.82 -8.70
C ASN A 288 -5.92 -0.06 -8.65
N VAL A 289 -4.83 0.47 -8.09
CA VAL A 289 -3.53 -0.22 -8.00
C VAL A 289 -3.10 -0.33 -6.54
N ILE A 290 -2.80 -1.54 -6.08
CA ILE A 290 -2.26 -1.82 -4.74
C ILE A 290 -0.84 -2.38 -4.86
N ILE A 291 0.10 -1.76 -4.17
CA ILE A 291 1.50 -2.19 -4.12
C ILE A 291 1.74 -2.84 -2.77
N ALA A 292 1.84 -4.16 -2.74
CA ALA A 292 2.21 -4.92 -1.56
C ALA A 292 3.73 -4.88 -1.34
N HIS A 293 4.16 -5.18 -0.12
CA HIS A 293 5.58 -5.22 0.22
C HIS A 293 6.26 -6.42 -0.45
N GLY A 294 7.54 -6.29 -0.84
CA GLY A 294 8.27 -7.37 -1.54
C GLY A 294 8.39 -8.68 -0.77
N ARG A 295 8.33 -8.60 0.56
CA ARG A 295 8.38 -9.73 1.50
C ARG A 295 7.01 -10.29 1.90
N SER A 296 5.94 -9.85 1.24
CA SER A 296 4.59 -10.28 1.59
C SER A 296 4.45 -11.81 1.57
N ASP A 297 3.86 -12.34 2.63
CA ASP A 297 3.42 -13.73 2.72
C ASP A 297 1.98 -13.88 2.17
N ALA A 298 1.46 -15.10 2.18
CA ALA A 298 0.11 -15.39 1.69
C ALA A 298 -0.97 -14.55 2.38
N LYS A 299 -0.78 -14.25 3.67
CA LYS A 299 -1.72 -13.44 4.44
C LYS A 299 -1.70 -11.98 3.99
N ALA A 300 -0.52 -11.40 3.84
CA ALA A 300 -0.37 -10.03 3.32
C ALA A 300 -0.94 -9.92 1.90
N ILE A 301 -0.65 -10.88 1.02
CA ILE A 301 -1.22 -10.90 -0.34
C ILE A 301 -2.75 -10.99 -0.32
N LYS A 302 -3.31 -11.87 0.52
CA LYS A 302 -4.77 -11.94 0.72
C LYS A 302 -5.36 -10.58 1.12
N ASN A 303 -4.74 -9.93 2.09
CA ASN A 303 -5.19 -8.62 2.57
C ASN A 303 -5.04 -7.53 1.51
N ALA A 304 -3.97 -7.55 0.69
CA ALA A 304 -3.80 -6.63 -0.42
C ALA A 304 -4.93 -6.78 -1.46
N ILE A 305 -5.35 -8.02 -1.76
CA ILE A 305 -6.49 -8.30 -2.64
C ILE A 305 -7.79 -7.78 -2.03
N PHE A 306 -7.98 -7.91 -0.71
CA PHE A 306 -9.15 -7.32 -0.03
C PHE A 306 -9.17 -5.80 -0.08
N ILE A 307 -8.02 -5.14 0.06
CA ILE A 307 -7.93 -3.68 -0.10
C ILE A 307 -8.26 -3.29 -1.54
N ALA A 308 -7.75 -4.00 -2.53
CA ALA A 308 -8.09 -3.78 -3.93
C ALA A 308 -9.60 -3.92 -4.18
N LYS A 309 -10.22 -4.97 -3.63
CA LYS A 309 -11.67 -5.18 -3.64
C LYS A 309 -12.41 -4.01 -3.01
N GLN A 310 -12.01 -3.60 -1.81
CA GLN A 310 -12.68 -2.52 -1.08
C GLN A 310 -12.56 -1.20 -1.83
N ALA A 311 -11.40 -0.89 -2.42
CA ALA A 311 -11.22 0.31 -3.23
C ALA A 311 -12.17 0.35 -4.44
N VAL A 312 -12.37 -0.79 -5.10
CA VAL A 312 -13.33 -0.94 -6.20
C VAL A 312 -14.77 -0.79 -5.71
N GLU A 313 -15.17 -1.53 -4.67
CA GLU A 313 -16.54 -1.54 -4.15
C GLU A 313 -16.97 -0.17 -3.61
N GLN A 314 -16.04 0.59 -3.01
CA GLN A 314 -16.30 1.94 -2.50
C GLN A 314 -16.14 3.03 -3.57
N GLY A 315 -15.82 2.65 -4.81
CA GLY A 315 -15.69 3.58 -5.93
C GLY A 315 -14.63 4.65 -5.71
N VAL A 316 -13.49 4.28 -5.09
CA VAL A 316 -12.41 5.22 -4.73
C VAL A 316 -11.92 6.01 -5.94
N LEU A 317 -11.64 5.35 -7.06
CA LEU A 317 -11.22 6.00 -8.31
C LEU A 317 -12.20 7.10 -8.74
N GLU A 318 -13.49 6.78 -8.76
CA GLU A 318 -14.56 7.71 -9.17
C GLU A 318 -14.79 8.84 -8.17
N ALA A 319 -14.58 8.55 -6.89
CA ALA A 319 -14.67 9.55 -5.84
C ALA A 319 -13.50 10.53 -5.92
N VAL A 320 -12.27 10.04 -6.13
CA VAL A 320 -11.09 10.88 -6.28
C VAL A 320 -11.22 11.74 -7.54
N ARG A 321 -11.65 11.16 -8.67
CA ARG A 321 -11.86 11.91 -9.92
C ARG A 321 -12.83 13.09 -9.73
N ARG A 322 -13.91 12.90 -8.99
CA ARG A 322 -14.88 13.96 -8.69
C ARG A 322 -14.44 14.95 -7.60
N GLY A 323 -13.54 14.54 -6.71
CA GLY A 323 -13.08 15.36 -5.58
C GLY A 323 -11.97 16.34 -5.93
N ILE A 324 -11.31 16.16 -7.08
CA ILE A 324 -10.21 17.01 -7.56
C ILE A 324 -10.68 18.09 -8.55
N THR A 325 -11.81 17.86 -9.24
CA THR A 325 -12.50 18.85 -10.09
C THR A 325 -13.33 19.83 -9.27
#